data_AF-A0A535P912-F1
#
_entry.id   AF-A0A535P912-F1
#
_cell.length_a   1.000
_cell.length_b   1.000
_cell.length_c   1.000
_cell.angle_alpha   90.00
_cell.angle_beta   90.00
_cell.angle_gamma   90.00
#
_symmetry.space_group_name_H-M   'P 1'
#
loop_
_entity.id
_entity.type
_entity.pdbx_description
1 polymer ?
#
loop_
_entity_poly.entity_id
_entity_poly.type
_entity_poly.pdbx_seq_one_letter_code
_entity_poly.pdbx_strand_id
1 'polypeptide(L)'
;MSTSGAATRLQRDAVGLAPVLFQSITHMAPAAAVAFSIIFAVTYAGGATPLAVLLALVACLFVAISIGQLARHLPSAGGLYTYSARGLHPTVGFFVAWGFMLAE
;
A
#
# COMPACT_ATOMS: atom_id res chain seq x y z
N MET A 1 -41.54 -16.21 7.43
CA MET A 1 -40.31 -16.60 8.18
C MET A 1 -39.13 -16.02 7.42
N SER A 2 -38.59 -14.92 7.93
CA SER A 2 -37.54 -14.07 7.35
C SER A 2 -36.15 -14.59 7.70
N THR A 3 -35.25 -14.69 6.71
CA THR A 3 -33.85 -14.18 6.71
C THR A 3 -33.09 -14.70 5.47
N SER A 4 -33.26 -14.05 4.32
CA SER A 4 -32.20 -14.06 3.30
C SER A 4 -31.17 -13.04 3.72
N GLY A 5 -30.01 -13.51 4.20
CA GLY A 5 -28.84 -12.68 4.49
C GLY A 5 -28.34 -12.01 3.21
N ALA A 6 -28.85 -10.81 2.92
CA ALA A 6 -28.31 -9.96 1.87
C ALA A 6 -26.88 -9.60 2.28
N ALA A 7 -25.89 -10.14 1.56
CA ALA A 7 -24.49 -9.80 1.77
C ALA A 7 -24.33 -8.28 1.67
N THR A 8 -24.08 -7.62 2.80
CA THR A 8 -23.84 -6.18 2.89
C THR A 8 -22.59 -5.84 2.11
N ARG A 9 -22.75 -5.53 0.82
CA ARG A 9 -21.65 -5.14 -0.05
C ARG A 9 -21.39 -3.66 0.14
N LEU A 10 -20.14 -3.29 0.38
CA LEU A 10 -19.73 -1.90 0.42
C LEU A 10 -20.06 -1.20 -0.91
N GLN A 11 -20.51 0.04 -0.81
CA GLN A 11 -20.87 0.85 -1.97
C GLN A 11 -19.61 1.10 -2.82
N ARG A 12 -19.70 0.75 -4.11
CA ARG A 12 -18.59 0.99 -5.05
C ARG A 12 -18.33 2.48 -5.19
N ASP A 13 -17.05 2.84 -5.21
CA ASP A 13 -16.56 4.21 -5.39
C ASP A 13 -17.07 5.22 -4.35
N ALA A 14 -17.45 4.76 -3.15
CA ALA A 14 -18.00 5.63 -2.10
C ALA A 14 -17.05 6.77 -1.66
N VAL A 15 -15.74 6.54 -1.73
CA VAL A 15 -14.70 7.52 -1.34
C VAL A 15 -14.17 8.31 -2.55
N GLY A 16 -14.34 7.81 -3.78
CA GLY A 16 -13.81 8.43 -5.00
C GLY A 16 -12.27 8.46 -5.09
N LEU A 17 -11.74 8.83 -6.26
CA LEU A 17 -10.29 8.84 -6.50
C LEU A 17 -9.57 9.95 -5.71
N ALA A 18 -10.08 11.17 -5.75
CA ALA A 18 -9.41 12.31 -5.15
C ALA A 18 -9.23 12.18 -3.63
N PRO A 19 -10.27 11.82 -2.84
CA PRO A 19 -10.10 11.63 -1.40
C PRO A 19 -9.18 10.45 -1.06
N VAL A 20 -9.22 9.35 -1.83
CA VAL A 20 -8.27 8.22 -1.66
C VAL A 20 -6.83 8.65 -1.92
N LEU A 21 -6.58 9.47 -2.94
CA LEU A 21 -5.25 10.02 -3.23
C LEU A 21 -4.77 10.93 -2.08
N PHE A 22 -5.63 11.85 -1.61
CA PHE A 22 -5.28 12.72 -0.48
C PHE A 22 -4.97 11.93 0.80
N GLN A 23 -5.77 10.91 1.10
CA GLN A 23 -5.53 10.02 2.23
C GLN A 23 -4.18 9.30 2.09
N SER A 24 -3.88 8.78 0.89
CA SER A 24 -2.62 8.07 0.63
C SER A 24 -1.40 8.98 0.78
N ILE A 25 -1.48 10.21 0.26
CA ILE A 25 -0.41 11.22 0.38
C ILE A 25 -0.21 11.62 1.84
N THR A 26 -1.29 11.82 2.57
CA THR A 26 -1.26 12.19 3.99
C THR A 26 -0.66 11.06 4.83
N HIS A 27 -1.06 9.81 4.55
CA HIS A 27 -0.53 8.63 5.23
C HIS A 27 0.96 8.42 4.98
N MET A 28 1.45 8.61 3.75
CA MET A 28 2.87 8.47 3.43
C MET A 28 3.73 9.61 4.00
N ALA A 29 3.16 10.80 4.23
CA ALA A 29 3.87 12.00 4.66
C ALA A 29 5.23 12.20 3.94
N PRO A 30 5.25 12.29 2.59
CA PRO A 30 6.48 12.20 1.80
C PRO A 30 7.50 13.29 2.14
N ALA A 31 7.05 14.49 2.53
CA ALA A 31 7.93 15.57 2.95
C ALA A 31 8.68 15.22 4.25
N ALA A 32 8.02 14.58 5.21
CA ALA A 32 8.65 14.11 6.44
C ALA A 32 9.63 12.97 6.15
N ALA A 33 9.24 12.01 5.30
CA ALA A 33 10.10 10.91 4.88
C ALA A 33 11.40 11.43 4.22
N VAL A 34 11.30 12.43 3.33
CA VAL A 34 12.44 13.08 2.69
C VAL A 34 13.32 13.80 3.72
N ALA A 35 12.72 14.58 4.62
CA ALA A 35 13.47 15.34 5.63
C ALA A 35 14.28 14.43 6.58
N PHE A 36 13.70 13.30 7.01
CA PHE A 36 14.40 12.37 7.91
C PHE A 36 15.32 11.41 7.16
N SER A 37 14.92 10.88 6.01
CA SER A 37 15.67 9.84 5.29
C SER A 37 16.88 10.39 4.53
N ILE A 38 16.78 11.58 3.92
CA ILE A 38 17.89 12.12 3.12
C ILE A 38 19.12 12.41 3.98
N ILE A 39 18.94 12.86 5.23
CA ILE A 39 20.07 13.13 6.13
C ILE A 39 20.90 11.87 6.33
N PHE A 40 20.26 10.71 6.52
CA PHE A 40 20.95 9.42 6.59
C PHE A 40 21.46 8.96 5.22
N ALA A 41 20.70 9.15 4.14
CA ALA A 41 21.14 8.73 2.81
C ALA A 41 22.43 9.45 2.37
N VAL A 42 22.60 10.72 2.73
CA VAL A 42 23.80 11.53 2.42
C VAL A 42 25.04 10.97 3.10
N THR A 43 24.93 10.37 4.28
CA THR A 43 26.12 9.79 4.96
C THR A 43 26.67 8.56 4.24
N TYR A 44 25.83 7.82 3.49
CA TYR A 44 26.24 6.64 2.74
C TYR A 44 26.55 6.93 1.27
N ALA A 45 25.71 7.71 0.58
CA ALA A 45 25.80 7.93 -0.86
C ALA A 45 26.43 9.28 -1.26
N GLY A 46 26.64 10.20 -0.31
CA GLY A 46 27.23 11.52 -0.55
C GLY A 46 26.53 12.28 -1.69
N GLY A 47 27.30 12.74 -2.67
CA GLY A 47 26.78 13.46 -3.84
C GLY A 47 25.91 12.63 -4.80
N ALA A 48 25.91 11.29 -4.69
CA ALA A 48 25.07 10.41 -5.50
C ALA A 48 23.67 10.16 -4.90
N THR A 49 23.35 10.79 -3.77
CA THR A 49 22.03 10.68 -3.11
C THR A 49 20.83 10.94 -4.01
N PRO A 50 20.82 11.95 -4.92
CA PRO A 50 19.66 12.17 -5.78
C PRO A 50 19.44 11.01 -6.75
N LEU A 51 20.52 10.39 -7.22
CA LEU A 51 20.46 9.26 -8.15
C LEU A 51 19.95 7.99 -7.44
N ALA A 52 20.37 7.78 -6.19
CA ALA A 52 19.84 6.70 -5.36
C ALA A 52 18.33 6.86 -5.08
N VAL A 53 17.88 8.09 -4.78
CA VAL A 53 16.45 8.38 -4.59
C VAL A 53 15.65 8.14 -5.87
N LEU A 54 16.18 8.55 -7.03
CA LEU A 54 15.53 8.27 -8.32
C LEU A 54 15.41 6.77 -8.59
N LEU A 55 16.46 5.99 -8.28
CA LEU A 55 16.44 4.55 -8.47
C LEU A 55 15.42 3.87 -7.53
N ALA A 56 15.36 4.31 -6.28
CA ALA A 56 14.36 3.86 -5.32
C ALA A 56 12.94 4.22 -5.76
N LEU A 57 12.72 5.42 -6.32
CA LEU A 57 11.44 5.85 -6.86
C LEU A 57 10.96 4.92 -7.98
N VAL A 58 11.84 4.55 -8.90
CA VAL A 58 11.53 3.61 -9.98
C VAL A 58 11.13 2.23 -9.43
N ALA A 59 11.86 1.72 -8.45
CA ALA A 59 11.51 0.47 -7.78
C ALA A 59 10.13 0.54 -7.10
N CYS A 60 9.84 1.62 -6.37
CA CYS A 60 8.54 1.86 -5.74
C CYS A 60 7.41 1.94 -6.77
N LEU A 61 7.66 2.51 -7.95
CA LEU A 61 6.66 2.60 -9.02
C LEU A 61 6.29 1.20 -9.56
N PHE A 62 7.25 0.31 -9.73
CA PHE A 62 6.96 -1.07 -10.12
C PHE A 62 6.10 -1.81 -9.07
N VAL A 63 6.38 -1.59 -7.79
CA VAL A 63 5.58 -2.14 -6.68
C VAL A 63 4.16 -1.56 -6.73
N ALA A 64 4.02 -0.25 -6.88
CA ALA A 64 2.73 0.42 -6.96
C ALA A 64 1.88 -0.08 -8.14
N ILE A 65 2.50 -0.25 -9.32
CA ILE A 65 1.83 -0.81 -10.51
C ILE A 65 1.35 -2.24 -10.23
N SER A 66 2.20 -3.08 -9.62
CA SER A 66 1.86 -4.47 -9.30
C SER A 66 0.66 -4.56 -8.35
N ILE A 67 0.65 -3.75 -7.29
CA ILE A 67 -0.48 -3.64 -6.36
C ILE A 67 -1.73 -3.10 -7.07
N GLY A 68 -1.57 -2.09 -7.93
CA GLY A 68 -2.67 -1.51 -8.71
C GLY A 68 -3.33 -2.51 -9.65
N GLN A 69 -2.56 -3.38 -10.29
CA GLN A 69 -3.12 -4.47 -11.10
C GLN A 69 -3.91 -5.45 -10.24
N LEU A 70 -3.41 -5.78 -9.05
CA LEU A 70 -4.08 -6.72 -8.15
C LEU A 70 -5.37 -6.14 -7.58
N ALA A 71 -5.39 -4.83 -7.26
CA ALA A 71 -6.58 -4.10 -6.84
C ALA A 71 -7.67 -4.09 -7.92
N ARG A 72 -7.30 -4.05 -9.21
CA ARG A 72 -8.25 -4.13 -10.33
C ARG A 72 -8.86 -5.53 -10.49
N HIS A 73 -8.07 -6.59 -10.28
CA HIS A 73 -8.53 -7.98 -10.44
C HIS A 73 -9.28 -8.49 -9.20
N LEU A 74 -8.90 -8.05 -8.01
CA LEU A 74 -9.52 -8.40 -6.74
C LEU A 74 -9.99 -7.15 -5.99
N PRO A 75 -11.06 -6.47 -6.46
CA PRO A 75 -11.62 -5.32 -5.77
C PRO A 75 -12.18 -5.75 -4.42
N SER A 76 -11.38 -5.57 -3.38
CA SER A 76 -11.66 -5.92 -2.00
C SER A 76 -11.40 -4.70 -1.13
N ALA A 77 -12.25 -4.47 -0.12
CA ALA A 77 -11.99 -3.45 0.89
C ALA A 77 -10.94 -3.87 1.93
N GLY A 78 -10.46 -5.11 1.84
CA GLY A 78 -9.36 -5.60 2.67
C GLY A 78 -8.00 -5.29 2.04
N GLY A 79 -7.05 -4.84 2.86
CA GLY A 79 -5.71 -4.39 2.43
C GLY A 79 -4.82 -5.50 1.84
N LEU A 80 -3.50 -5.26 1.78
CA LEU A 80 -2.52 -6.15 1.12
C LEU A 80 -2.56 -7.61 1.59
N TYR A 81 -2.89 -7.85 2.86
CA TYR A 81 -3.06 -9.20 3.41
C TYR A 81 -4.18 -9.99 2.71
N THR A 82 -5.20 -9.31 2.17
CA THR A 82 -6.32 -9.95 1.47
C THR A 82 -5.90 -10.49 0.12
N TYR A 83 -4.97 -9.81 -0.54
CA TYR A 83 -4.37 -10.30 -1.78
C TYR A 83 -3.54 -11.56 -1.52
N SER A 84 -2.74 -11.56 -0.45
CA SER A 84 -1.91 -12.71 -0.07
C SER A 84 -2.75 -13.90 0.42
N ALA A 85 -3.83 -13.62 1.17
CA ALA A 85 -4.77 -14.63 1.65
C ALA A 85 -5.52 -15.32 0.50
N ARG A 86 -5.92 -14.57 -0.53
CA ARG A 86 -6.65 -15.09 -1.70
C ARG A 86 -5.75 -15.70 -2.76
N GLY A 87 -4.50 -15.24 -2.90
CA GLY A 87 -3.56 -15.70 -3.91
C GLY A 87 -2.72 -16.91 -3.51
N LEU A 88 -2.33 -17.02 -2.22
CA LEU A 88 -1.50 -18.12 -1.72
C LEU A 88 -2.27 -19.02 -0.76
N HIS A 89 -2.55 -18.53 0.44
CA HIS A 89 -3.26 -19.27 1.48
C HIS A 89 -3.70 -18.32 2.61
N PRO A 90 -4.84 -18.55 3.29
CA PRO A 90 -5.30 -17.73 4.41
C PRO A 90 -4.25 -17.55 5.53
N THR A 91 -3.46 -18.59 5.81
CA THR A 91 -2.39 -18.55 6.82
C THR A 91 -1.26 -17.60 6.43
N VAL A 92 -0.90 -17.54 5.15
CA VAL A 92 0.11 -16.58 4.65
C VAL A 92 -0.44 -15.16 4.76
N GLY A 93 -1.72 -14.97 4.45
CA GLY A 93 -2.40 -13.69 4.69
C GLY A 93 -2.34 -13.23 6.15
N PHE A 94 -2.50 -14.15 7.11
CA PHE A 94 -2.36 -13.84 8.53
C PHE A 94 -0.95 -13.36 8.89
N PHE A 95 0.09 -14.08 8.45
CA PHE A 95 1.47 -13.67 8.72
C PHE A 95 1.84 -12.34 8.04
N VAL A 96 1.33 -12.09 6.82
CA VAL A 96 1.52 -10.81 6.13
C VAL A 96 0.82 -9.67 6.90
N ALA A 97 -0.39 -9.89 7.39
CA ALA A 97 -1.09 -8.90 8.22
C ALA A 97 -0.34 -8.61 9.52
N TRP A 98 0.18 -9.65 10.17
CA TRP A 98 0.94 -9.51 11.41
C TRP A 98 2.28 -8.81 11.20
N GLY A 99 3.00 -9.16 10.13
CA GLY A 99 4.23 -8.48 9.74
C GLY A 99 4.01 -7.02 9.38
N PHE A 100 2.90 -6.71 8.71
CA PHE A 100 2.53 -5.32 8.42
C PHE A 100 2.22 -4.53 9.69
N MET A 101 1.46 -5.10 10.64
CA MET A 101 1.19 -4.47 11.94
C MET A 101 2.43 -4.26 12.81
N LEU A 102 3.48 -5.04 12.61
CA LEU A 102 4.74 -4.88 13.35
C LEU A 102 5.65 -3.84 12.70
N ALA A 103 5.52 -3.64 11.38
CA ALA A 103 6.34 -2.71 10.61
C ALA A 103 5.82 -1.27 10.68
N GLU A 104 4.50 -1.08 10.75
CA GLU A 104 3.84 0.20 11.08
C GLU A 104 3.95 0.51 12.58
#